data_AF-A0A352UNH5-F1
#
_entry.id   AF-A0A352UNH5-F1
#
_cell.length_a   1.000
_cell.length_b   1.000
_cell.length_c   1.000
_cell.angle_alpha   90.00
_cell.angle_beta   90.00
_cell.angle_gamma   90.00
#
_symmetry.space_group_name_H-M   'P 1'
#
loop_
_entity.id
_entity.type
_entity.pdbx_description
1 polymer ?
#
loop_
_entity_poly.entity_id
_entity_poly.type
_entity_poly.pdbx_seq_one_letter_code
_entity_poly.pdbx_strand_id
1 'polypeptide(L)'
;ALQLVKTRPDAHLVSSVFILVRGDEMLAMGDCAINIEYTDDVDKDGNVTFSAADKLAEVGVSCARTAKIFGIDPKMAFLSYSTKGSGNGPAVDLARMAAEKAKILAPEIDSDGEMQFDAAVSATVGQRKFPGS
;
A
#
# COMPACT_ATOMS: atom_id res chain seq x y z
N ALA A 1 -1.11 22.62 -7.22
CA ALA A 1 0.16 21.87 -7.21
C ALA A 1 0.36 21.06 -8.49
N LEU A 2 -0.52 20.11 -8.82
CA LEU A 2 -0.35 19.16 -9.92
C LEU A 2 -0.12 19.76 -11.32
N GLN A 3 -0.72 20.91 -11.64
CA GLN A 3 -0.54 21.56 -12.95
C GLN A 3 0.84 22.21 -13.13
N LEU A 4 1.48 22.66 -12.05
CA LEU A 4 2.71 23.45 -12.10
C LEU A 4 3.92 22.64 -11.63
N VAL A 5 3.82 22.02 -10.44
CA VAL A 5 4.91 21.27 -9.80
C VAL A 5 4.97 19.83 -10.30
N LYS A 6 3.82 19.22 -10.58
CA LYS A 6 3.65 17.82 -11.02
C LYS A 6 4.17 16.81 -9.97
N THR A 7 4.18 15.54 -10.33
CA THR A 7 4.80 14.46 -9.56
C THR A 7 6.31 14.40 -9.81
N ARG A 8 7.02 13.63 -8.98
CA ARG A 8 8.39 13.21 -9.31
C ARG A 8 8.39 12.35 -10.58
N PRO A 9 9.52 12.28 -11.32
CA PRO A 9 9.60 11.51 -12.56
C PRO A 9 9.28 10.01 -12.40
N ASP A 10 9.48 9.46 -11.21
CA ASP A 10 9.27 8.06 -10.86
C ASP A 10 7.95 7.81 -10.11
N ALA A 11 7.02 8.76 -10.13
CA ALA A 11 5.72 8.66 -9.47
C ALA A 11 4.58 9.00 -10.43
N HIS A 12 3.60 8.11 -10.54
CA HIS A 12 2.46 8.25 -11.45
C HIS A 12 1.29 9.02 -10.82
N LEU A 13 1.24 9.07 -9.48
CA LEU A 13 0.16 9.71 -8.73
C LEU A 13 0.68 10.40 -7.46
N VAL A 14 -0.16 11.26 -6.90
CA VAL A 14 0.01 11.82 -5.56
C VAL A 14 -0.95 11.11 -4.61
N SER A 15 -0.47 10.78 -3.42
CA SER A 15 -1.26 10.24 -2.32
C SER A 15 -1.06 11.06 -1.06
N SER A 16 -2.04 11.01 -0.15
CA SER A 16 -1.85 11.53 1.21
C SER A 16 -1.20 10.49 2.11
N VAL A 17 -0.58 10.94 3.20
CA VAL A 17 -0.18 10.06 4.31
C VAL A 17 -0.67 10.69 5.61
N PHE A 18 -1.37 9.92 6.42
CA PHE A 18 -1.72 10.31 7.78
C PHE A 18 -0.77 9.64 8.76
N ILE A 19 -0.15 10.43 9.63
CA ILE A 19 0.61 9.91 10.78
C ILE A 19 -0.35 9.81 11.96
N LEU A 20 -0.58 8.60 12.45
CA LEU A 20 -1.46 8.29 13.57
C LEU A 20 -0.60 8.05 14.82
N VAL A 21 -0.88 8.77 15.91
CA VAL A 21 -0.12 8.68 17.16
C VAL A 21 -1.05 8.33 18.32
N ARG A 22 -0.69 7.30 19.09
CA ARG A 22 -1.39 6.92 20.32
C ARG A 22 -0.37 6.54 21.39
N GLY A 23 -0.15 7.45 22.35
CA GLY A 23 0.94 7.27 23.31
C GLY A 23 2.27 7.20 22.56
N ASP A 24 3.03 6.13 22.78
CA ASP A 24 4.31 5.90 22.11
C ASP A 24 4.18 5.15 20.77
N GLU A 25 2.96 4.75 20.38
CA GLU A 25 2.71 4.07 19.11
C GLU A 25 2.52 5.08 17.98
N MET A 26 3.24 4.86 16.87
CA MET A 26 3.09 5.64 15.64
C MET A 26 2.85 4.71 14.44
N LEU A 27 1.86 5.05 13.62
CA LEU A 27 1.55 4.38 12.36
C LEU A 27 1.47 5.41 11.23
N ALA A 28 1.76 4.98 10.02
CA ALA A 28 1.51 5.76 8.81
C ALA A 28 0.40 5.05 8.00
N MET A 29 -0.64 5.80 7.63
CA MET A 29 -1.73 5.30 6.81
C MET A 29 -1.68 5.94 5.42
N GLY A 30 -1.51 5.09 4.41
CA GLY A 30 -1.35 5.47 3.01
C GLY A 30 -2.68 5.75 2.34
N ASP A 31 -2.74 6.89 1.68
CA ASP A 31 -3.88 7.51 1.01
C ASP A 31 -5.24 7.40 1.70
N CYS A 32 -5.63 8.49 2.36
CA CYS A 32 -6.92 8.61 3.04
C CYS A 32 -7.63 9.92 2.64
N ALA A 33 -7.17 10.60 1.59
CA ALA A 33 -7.71 11.92 1.22
C ALA A 33 -7.66 12.26 -0.28
N ILE A 34 -6.82 11.61 -1.11
CA ILE A 34 -6.63 12.04 -2.50
C ILE A 34 -7.31 11.09 -3.50
N ASN A 35 -6.91 9.82 -3.55
CA ASN A 35 -7.47 8.88 -4.53
C ASN A 35 -8.68 8.16 -3.93
N ILE A 36 -9.82 8.25 -4.63
CA ILE A 36 -11.09 7.62 -4.22
C ILE A 36 -11.05 6.11 -4.45
N GLU A 37 -10.49 5.72 -5.60
CA GLU A 37 -10.32 4.33 -6.01
C GLU A 37 -9.07 4.19 -6.88
N TYR A 38 -8.60 2.95 -7.02
CA TYR A 38 -7.50 2.61 -7.91
C TYR A 38 -8.05 1.80 -9.08
N THR A 39 -7.89 2.34 -10.29
CA THR A 39 -8.31 1.73 -11.55
C THR A 39 -7.14 1.69 -12.52
N ASP A 40 -7.18 0.77 -13.49
CA ASP A 40 -6.15 0.66 -14.51
C ASP A 40 -6.14 1.91 -15.41
N ASP A 41 -4.96 2.47 -15.65
CA ASP A 41 -4.77 3.42 -16.74
C ASP A 41 -4.61 2.65 -18.04
N VAL A 42 -5.44 3.00 -19.04
CA VAL A 42 -5.44 2.35 -20.35
C VAL A 42 -4.99 3.30 -21.44
N ASP A 43 -4.34 2.75 -22.46
CA ASP A 43 -4.09 3.49 -23.70
C ASP A 43 -5.39 3.65 -24.53
N LYS A 44 -5.27 4.32 -25.67
CA LYS A 44 -6.37 4.54 -26.61
C LYS A 44 -6.98 3.26 -27.18
N ASP A 45 -6.23 2.15 -27.15
CA ASP A 45 -6.62 0.85 -27.70
C ASP A 45 -7.15 -0.08 -26.59
N GLY A 46 -7.20 0.40 -25.34
CA GLY A 46 -7.72 -0.32 -24.18
C GLY A 46 -6.70 -1.21 -23.47
N ASN A 47 -5.41 -1.14 -23.80
CA ASN A 47 -4.38 -1.91 -23.12
C ASN A 47 -3.97 -1.22 -21.81
N VAL A 48 -3.80 -2.01 -20.74
CA VAL A 48 -3.33 -1.50 -19.45
C VAL A 48 -1.88 -1.00 -19.58
N THR A 49 -1.70 0.28 -19.31
CA THR A 49 -0.39 0.96 -19.29
C THR A 49 0.17 1.08 -17.89
N PHE A 50 -0.69 1.21 -16.89
CA PHE A 50 -0.33 1.22 -15.48
C PHE A 50 -1.49 0.68 -14.65
N SER A 51 -1.27 -0.44 -13.95
CA SER A 51 -2.39 -1.12 -13.29
C SER A 51 -2.80 -0.45 -11.98
N ALA A 52 -4.04 -0.68 -11.54
CA ALA A 52 -4.52 -0.30 -10.22
C ALA A 52 -3.59 -0.81 -9.10
N ALA A 53 -3.04 -2.02 -9.27
CA ALA A 53 -2.11 -2.61 -8.32
C ALA A 53 -0.74 -1.91 -8.33
N ASP A 54 -0.26 -1.42 -9.48
CA ASP A 54 0.96 -0.60 -9.54
C ASP A 54 0.75 0.73 -8.81
N LYS A 55 -0.40 1.39 -9.01
CA LYS A 55 -0.75 2.62 -8.29
C LYS A 55 -0.76 2.40 -6.77
N LEU A 56 -1.44 1.35 -6.30
CA LEU A 56 -1.51 1.07 -4.87
C LEU A 56 -0.13 0.70 -4.28
N ALA A 57 0.70 -0.04 -5.03
CA ALA A 57 2.08 -0.32 -4.64
C ALA A 57 2.93 0.96 -4.50
N GLU A 58 2.84 1.89 -5.46
CA GLU A 58 3.51 3.19 -5.37
C GLU A 58 3.04 4.00 -4.15
N VAL A 59 1.75 3.98 -3.85
CA VAL A 59 1.20 4.61 -2.65
C VAL A 59 1.77 4.01 -1.38
N GLY A 60 1.85 2.67 -1.30
CA GLY A 60 2.48 1.98 -0.19
C GLY A 60 3.93 2.41 0.01
N VAL A 61 4.75 2.34 -1.05
CA VAL A 61 6.17 2.72 -0.99
C VAL A 61 6.35 4.20 -0.64
N SER A 62 5.52 5.09 -1.19
CA SER A 62 5.52 6.52 -0.85
C SER A 62 5.15 6.76 0.62
N CYS A 63 4.16 6.02 1.13
CA CYS A 63 3.77 6.03 2.54
C CYS A 63 4.93 5.59 3.44
N ALA A 64 5.58 4.46 3.13
CA ALA A 64 6.71 3.95 3.89
C ALA A 64 7.91 4.92 3.88
N ARG A 65 8.20 5.55 2.74
CA ARG A 65 9.24 6.60 2.64
C ARG A 65 8.89 7.81 3.48
N THR A 66 7.63 8.23 3.51
CA THR A 66 7.14 9.32 4.36
C THR A 66 7.25 8.93 5.84
N ALA A 67 6.89 7.70 6.21
CA ALA A 67 6.98 7.18 7.57
C ALA A 67 8.43 7.27 8.12
N LYS A 68 9.44 6.94 7.29
CA LYS A 68 10.86 7.10 7.64
C LYS A 68 11.23 8.53 8.00
N ILE A 69 10.66 9.54 7.33
CA ILE A 69 10.90 10.97 7.63
C ILE A 69 10.42 11.32 9.04
N PHE A 70 9.34 10.68 9.51
CA PHE A 70 8.79 10.86 10.85
C PHE A 70 9.41 9.90 11.90
N GLY A 71 10.48 9.18 11.55
CA GLY A 71 11.20 8.30 12.47
C GLY A 71 10.54 6.94 12.70
N ILE A 72 9.59 6.54 11.84
CA ILE A 72 9.00 5.20 11.87
C ILE A 72 9.87 4.28 11.02
N ASP A 73 10.28 3.13 11.57
CA ASP A 73 10.88 2.03 10.78
C ASP A 73 9.75 1.22 10.12
N PRO A 74 9.51 1.35 8.81
CA PRO A 74 8.28 0.89 8.21
C PRO A 74 8.29 -0.63 7.97
N LYS A 75 7.30 -1.30 8.54
CA LYS A 75 6.82 -2.61 8.10
C LYS A 75 5.45 -2.43 7.48
N MET A 76 5.37 -2.61 6.17
CA MET A 76 4.21 -2.21 5.39
C MET A 76 3.24 -3.38 5.19
N ALA A 77 1.95 -3.11 5.43
CA ALA A 77 0.87 -4.07 5.22
C ALA A 77 -0.13 -3.53 4.18
N PHE A 78 -0.39 -4.30 3.12
CA PHE A 78 -1.49 -4.02 2.20
C PHE A 78 -2.80 -4.58 2.77
N LEU A 79 -3.66 -3.68 3.22
CA LEU A 79 -4.87 -4.05 3.94
C LEU A 79 -5.99 -4.54 3.01
N SER A 80 -6.74 -5.53 3.47
CA SER A 80 -7.93 -6.06 2.83
C SER A 80 -8.91 -6.62 3.87
N TYR A 81 -10.11 -7.00 3.44
CA TYR A 81 -11.01 -7.81 4.25
C TYR A 81 -10.59 -9.29 4.31
N SER A 82 -9.57 -9.69 3.54
CA SER A 82 -8.97 -11.02 3.55
C SER A 82 -7.55 -11.01 4.14
N THR A 83 -7.11 -12.17 4.63
CA THR A 83 -5.72 -12.44 4.99
C THR A 83 -5.28 -13.72 4.30
N LYS A 84 -4.25 -13.63 3.45
CA LYS A 84 -3.63 -14.77 2.76
C LYS A 84 -4.66 -15.73 2.11
N GLY A 85 -5.63 -15.19 1.39
CA GLY A 85 -6.66 -15.92 0.66
C GLY A 85 -7.84 -16.41 1.49
N SER A 86 -8.03 -15.93 2.72
CA SER A 86 -9.21 -16.26 3.55
C SER A 86 -10.54 -15.79 2.95
N GLY A 87 -10.50 -14.91 1.96
CA GLY A 87 -11.61 -14.36 1.20
C GLY A 87 -11.14 -14.11 -0.23
N ASN A 88 -12.08 -13.82 -1.13
CA ASN A 88 -11.80 -13.63 -2.55
C ASN A 88 -12.58 -12.43 -3.09
N GLY A 89 -12.10 -11.85 -4.18
CA GLY A 89 -12.77 -10.77 -4.90
C GLY A 89 -11.80 -9.70 -5.42
N PRO A 90 -12.28 -8.76 -6.26
CA PRO A 90 -11.41 -7.80 -6.94
C PRO A 90 -10.55 -6.96 -5.99
N ALA A 91 -11.09 -6.56 -4.82
CA ALA A 91 -10.34 -5.81 -3.83
C ALA A 91 -9.26 -6.65 -3.09
N VAL A 92 -9.51 -7.95 -2.92
CA VAL A 92 -8.50 -8.90 -2.39
C VAL A 92 -7.36 -9.05 -3.39
N ASP A 93 -7.70 -9.28 -4.66
CA ASP A 93 -6.70 -9.42 -5.73
C ASP A 93 -5.88 -8.15 -5.90
N LEU A 94 -6.52 -6.97 -5.83
CA LEU A 94 -5.83 -5.69 -5.89
C LEU A 94 -4.78 -5.55 -4.78
N ALA A 95 -5.17 -5.79 -3.51
CA ALA A 95 -4.26 -5.67 -2.38
C ALA A 95 -3.11 -6.69 -2.45
N ARG A 96 -3.42 -7.93 -2.87
CA ARG A 96 -2.43 -9.00 -3.05
C ARG A 96 -1.42 -8.66 -4.14
N MET A 97 -1.90 -8.22 -5.31
CA MET A 97 -1.03 -7.83 -6.42
C MET A 97 -0.20 -6.59 -6.08
N ALA A 98 -0.77 -5.63 -5.34
CA ALA A 98 -0.04 -4.45 -4.90
C ALA A 98 1.09 -4.82 -3.92
N ALA A 99 0.87 -5.77 -3.02
CA ALA A 99 1.92 -6.28 -2.13
C ALA A 99 3.09 -6.90 -2.92
N GLU A 100 2.80 -7.76 -3.90
CA GLU A 100 3.84 -8.37 -4.74
C GLU A 100 4.60 -7.34 -5.57
N LYS A 101 3.91 -6.34 -6.11
CA LYS A 101 4.54 -5.23 -6.85
C LYS A 101 5.39 -4.35 -5.94
N ALA A 102 4.96 -4.09 -4.70
CA ALA A 102 5.71 -3.30 -3.74
C ALA A 102 7.01 -3.98 -3.32
N LYS A 103 7.01 -5.31 -3.12
CA LYS A 103 8.22 -6.10 -2.85
C LYS A 103 9.26 -5.96 -3.97
N ILE A 104 8.82 -5.87 -5.23
CA ILE A 104 9.70 -5.65 -6.39
C ILE A 104 10.17 -4.19 -6.46
N LEU A 105 9.27 -3.23 -6.20
CA LEU A 105 9.54 -1.80 -6.33
C LEU A 105 10.47 -1.26 -5.24
N ALA A 106 10.40 -1.81 -4.04
CA ALA A 106 11.19 -1.41 -2.88
C ALA A 106 11.59 -2.65 -2.05
N PRO A 107 12.50 -3.51 -2.56
CA PRO A 107 12.91 -4.74 -1.88
C PRO A 107 13.59 -4.48 -0.52
N GLU A 108 13.99 -3.24 -0.23
CA GLU A 108 14.54 -2.81 1.05
C GLU A 108 13.48 -2.47 2.11
N ILE A 109 12.18 -2.52 1.76
CA ILE A 109 11.07 -2.25 2.67
C ILE A 109 10.30 -3.56 2.90
N ASP A 110 10.33 -4.03 4.15
CA ASP A 110 9.52 -5.16 4.59
C ASP A 110 8.06 -4.87 4.28
N SER A 111 7.48 -5.66 3.38
CA SER A 111 6.11 -5.48 2.90
C SER A 111 5.43 -6.81 2.63
N ASP A 112 4.19 -6.94 3.09
CA ASP A 112 3.37 -8.11 2.76
C ASP A 112 1.88 -7.78 2.65
N GLY A 113 1.12 -8.74 2.15
CA GLY A 113 -0.31 -8.63 1.95
C GLY A 113 -0.85 -9.69 0.99
N GLU A 114 -2.15 -9.77 0.81
CA GLU A 114 -3.18 -8.97 1.47
C GLU A 114 -3.46 -9.45 2.90
N MET A 115 -3.77 -8.52 3.81
CA MET A 115 -4.07 -8.87 5.20
C MET A 115 -5.14 -8.00 5.86
N GLN A 116 -5.87 -8.57 6.81
CA GLN A 116 -6.78 -7.82 7.66
C GLN A 116 -5.99 -6.97 8.66
N PHE A 117 -6.59 -5.87 9.11
CA PHE A 117 -5.94 -4.96 10.06
C PHE A 117 -5.54 -5.66 11.36
N ASP A 118 -6.33 -6.63 11.83
CA ASP A 118 -6.01 -7.40 13.04
C ASP A 118 -4.71 -8.22 12.89
N ALA A 119 -4.49 -8.83 11.72
CA ALA A 119 -3.25 -9.52 11.39
C ALA A 119 -2.05 -8.57 11.26
N ALA A 120 -2.28 -7.35 10.74
CA ALA A 120 -1.22 -6.35 10.55
C ALA A 120 -0.70 -5.75 11.87
N VAL A 121 -1.56 -5.53 12.87
CA VAL A 121 -1.17 -4.83 14.11
C VAL A 121 -0.99 -5.74 15.32
N SER A 122 -1.49 -6.98 15.28
CA SER A 122 -1.32 -7.95 16.37
C SER A 122 -0.43 -9.10 15.95
N ALA A 123 0.78 -9.20 16.52
CA ALA A 123 1.70 -10.30 16.27
C ALA A 123 1.05 -11.68 16.51
N THR A 124 0.20 -11.81 17.53
CA THR A 124 -0.53 -13.05 17.83
C THR A 124 -1.52 -13.41 16.72
N VAL A 125 -2.24 -12.44 16.17
CA VAL A 125 -3.18 -12.69 15.06
C VAL A 125 -2.42 -12.92 13.77
N GLY A 126 -1.36 -12.15 13.51
CA GLY A 126 -0.47 -12.28 12.35
C GLY A 126 0.14 -13.68 12.27
N GLN A 127 0.75 -14.19 13.35
CA GLN A 127 1.29 -15.56 13.39
C GLN A 127 0.23 -16.64 13.12
N ARG A 128 -1.03 -16.39 13.51
CA ARG A 128 -2.13 -17.34 13.31
C ARG A 128 -2.71 -17.29 11.90
N LYS A 129 -2.93 -16.10 11.34
CA LYS A 129 -3.61 -15.91 10.05
C LYS A 129 -2.66 -15.79 8.87
N PHE A 130 -1.45 -15.30 9.08
CA PHE A 130 -0.41 -15.11 8.06
C PHE A 130 0.96 -15.60 8.56
N PRO A 131 1.11 -16.91 8.86
CA PRO A 131 2.39 -17.45 9.30
C PRO A 131 3.47 -17.27 8.22
N GLY A 132 4.63 -16.75 8.64
CA GLY A 132 5.81 -16.55 7.79
C GLY A 132 5.83 -15.25 6.98
N SER A 133 4.86 -14.35 7.21
CA SER A 133 4.96 -12.94 6.82
C SER A 133 5.93 -12.18 7.72
#